data_AF-A0A9W7WN07-F1
#
_entry.id   AF-A0A9W7WN07-F1
#
_cell.length_a   1.000
_cell.length_b   1.000
_cell.length_c   1.000
_cell.angle_alpha   90.00
_cell.angle_beta   90.00
_cell.angle_gamma   90.00
#
_symmetry.space_group_name_H-M   'P 1'
#
loop_
_entity.id
_entity.type
_entity.pdbx_description
1 polymer ?
#
loop_
_entity_poly.entity_id
_entity_poly.type
_entity_poly.pdbx_seq_one_letter_code
_entity_poly.pdbx_strand_id
1 'polypeptide(L)'
;RLRDLEDQLQHFQTTSSKTSPDLKFKVENFFCMGSPLAVFLALRGVRPGSNGTQDHILPKSICQRLFNIFHPTDPVAYRLEPLILKHYSNIAPVQIHW
;
A
#
# COMPACT_ATOMS: atom_id res chain seq x y z
N ARG A 1 -24.02 -34.02 -3.41
CA ARG A 1 -23.63 -33.31 -2.16
C ARG A 1 -22.14 -32.97 -2.14
N LEU A 2 -21.21 -33.93 -2.19
CA LEU A 2 -19.77 -33.61 -2.21
C LEU A 2 -19.33 -32.95 -3.54
N ARG A 3 -19.77 -33.52 -4.68
CA ARG A 3 -19.50 -32.98 -6.03
C ARG A 3 -20.04 -31.57 -6.23
N ASP A 4 -21.26 -31.30 -5.75
CA ASP A 4 -21.85 -29.96 -5.84
C ASP A 4 -21.06 -28.90 -5.04
N LEU A 5 -20.42 -29.30 -3.94
CA LEU A 5 -19.55 -28.42 -3.14
C LEU A 5 -18.19 -28.19 -3.84
N GLU A 6 -17.65 -29.19 -4.52
CA GLU A 6 -16.43 -29.08 -5.32
C GLU A 6 -16.65 -28.16 -6.54
N ASP A 7 -17.78 -28.30 -7.22
CA ASP A 7 -18.17 -27.45 -8.34
C ASP A 7 -18.39 -25.99 -7.90
N GLN A 8 -18.99 -25.78 -6.72
CA GLN A 8 -19.12 -24.44 -6.14
C GLN A 8 -17.76 -23.82 -5.77
N LEU A 9 -16.83 -24.61 -5.23
CA LEU A 9 -15.47 -24.15 -4.94
C LEU A 9 -14.71 -23.78 -6.22
N GLN A 10 -14.83 -24.56 -7.29
CA GLN A 10 -14.20 -24.24 -8.58
C GLN A 10 -14.80 -22.99 -9.23
N HIS A 11 -16.12 -22.80 -9.11
CA HIS A 11 -16.80 -21.59 -9.60
C HIS A 11 -16.38 -20.32 -8.82
N PHE A 12 -16.17 -20.44 -7.51
CA PHE A 12 -15.63 -19.36 -6.68
C PHE A 12 -14.16 -19.05 -7.00
N GLN A 13 -13.34 -20.05 -7.33
CA GLN A 13 -11.94 -19.84 -7.73
C GLN A 13 -11.82 -19.17 -9.11
N THR A 14 -12.67 -19.54 -10.07
CA THR A 14 -12.66 -18.97 -11.43
C THR A 14 -13.16 -17.52 -11.46
N THR A 15 -14.13 -17.16 -10.63
CA THR A 15 -14.65 -15.77 -10.53
C THR A 15 -13.70 -14.78 -9.83
N SER A 16 -12.73 -15.27 -9.03
CA SER A 16 -11.68 -14.45 -8.40
C SER A 16 -10.58 -13.98 -9.37
N SER A 17 -10.57 -14.46 -10.62
CA SER A 17 -9.51 -14.19 -11.60
C SER A 17 -9.71 -12.90 -12.42
N LYS A 18 -10.36 -11.87 -11.86
CA LYS A 18 -10.33 -10.54 -12.50
C LYS A 18 -8.92 -9.98 -12.35
N THR A 19 -8.07 -10.29 -13.32
CA THR A 19 -6.74 -9.68 -13.46
C THR A 19 -6.95 -8.18 -13.60
N SER A 20 -6.64 -7.43 -12.54
CA SER A 20 -6.51 -5.98 -12.64
C SER A 20 -5.52 -5.68 -13.77
N PRO A 21 -5.80 -4.71 -14.65
CA PRO A 21 -4.89 -4.37 -15.73
C PRO A 21 -3.53 -4.04 -15.15
N ASP A 22 -2.50 -4.78 -15.59
CA ASP A 22 -1.14 -4.59 -15.11
C ASP A 22 -0.43 -3.47 -15.89
N LEU A 23 0.50 -2.80 -15.24
CA LEU A 23 1.31 -1.78 -15.91
C LEU A 23 2.28 -2.48 -16.85
N LYS A 24 2.29 -2.11 -18.13
CA LYS A 24 3.23 -2.64 -19.13
C LYS A 24 4.67 -2.10 -18.96
N PHE A 25 4.98 -1.50 -17.82
CA PHE A 25 6.27 -0.91 -17.49
C PHE A 25 6.53 -1.00 -15.99
N LYS A 26 7.81 -1.06 -15.61
CA LYS A 26 8.22 -1.04 -14.20
C LYS A 26 8.17 0.39 -13.68
N VAL A 27 7.56 0.59 -12.51
CA VAL A 27 7.56 1.90 -11.84
C VAL A 27 8.82 2.04 -11.00
N GLU A 28 9.65 3.04 -11.29
CA GLU A 28 10.83 3.30 -10.46
C GLU A 28 10.48 4.17 -9.24
N ASN A 29 9.69 5.22 -9.44
CA ASN A 29 9.32 6.17 -8.39
C ASN A 29 7.80 6.42 -8.42
N PHE A 30 7.15 6.23 -7.28
CA PHE A 30 5.74 6.56 -7.07
C PHE A 30 5.62 7.67 -6.03
N PHE A 31 4.98 8.78 -6.41
CA PHE A 31 4.82 9.95 -5.57
C PHE A 31 3.36 10.09 -5.14
N CYS A 32 3.13 10.02 -3.83
CA CYS A 32 1.85 10.34 -3.20
C CYS A 32 1.91 11.80 -2.76
N MET A 33 1.22 12.71 -3.43
CA MET A 33 1.16 14.12 -3.06
C MET A 33 -0.20 14.47 -2.48
N GLY A 34 -0.25 14.94 -1.22
CA GLY A 34 -1.51 15.26 -0.54
C GLY A 34 -2.47 14.08 -0.43
N SER A 35 -1.94 12.85 -0.38
CA SER A 35 -2.74 11.63 -0.58
C SER A 35 -3.36 11.14 0.73
N PRO A 36 -4.65 10.72 0.73
CA PRO A 36 -5.27 10.08 1.89
C PRO A 36 -4.85 8.61 2.07
N LEU A 37 -3.91 8.09 1.26
CA LEU A 37 -3.54 6.68 1.23
C LEU A 37 -3.17 6.11 2.60
N ALA A 38 -2.36 6.85 3.38
CA ALA A 38 -1.96 6.41 4.71
C ALA A 38 -3.15 6.18 5.65
N VAL A 39 -4.16 7.07 5.62
CA VAL A 39 -5.38 6.94 6.43
C VAL A 39 -6.15 5.70 6.05
N PHE A 40 -6.40 5.52 4.76
CA PHE A 40 -7.17 4.36 4.29
C PHE A 40 -6.46 3.04 4.56
N LEU A 41 -5.13 2.99 4.48
CA LEU A 41 -4.36 1.81 4.85
C LEU A 41 -4.46 1.52 6.35
N ALA A 42 -4.35 2.54 7.20
CA ALA A 42 -4.52 2.39 8.64
C ALA A 42 -5.94 1.91 9.00
N LEU A 43 -6.98 2.49 8.40
CA LEU A 43 -8.37 2.07 8.58
C LEU A 43 -8.63 0.64 8.10
N ARG A 44 -7.91 0.19 7.05
CA ARG A 44 -7.94 -1.20 6.58
C ARG A 44 -7.23 -2.17 7.54
N GLY A 45 -6.59 -1.66 8.60
CA GLY A 45 -5.87 -2.46 9.57
C GLY A 45 -4.46 -2.83 9.13
N VAL A 46 -3.87 -2.14 8.15
CA VAL A 46 -2.46 -2.31 7.80
C VAL A 46 -1.62 -1.90 9.01
N ARG A 47 -0.72 -2.81 9.43
CA ARG A 47 0.15 -2.61 10.59
C ARG A 47 1.60 -2.47 10.15
N PRO A 48 2.43 -1.79 10.95
CA PRO A 48 3.86 -1.72 10.71
C PRO A 48 4.48 -3.11 10.64
N GLY A 49 5.30 -3.35 9.62
CA GLY A 49 6.03 -4.60 9.46
C GLY A 49 7.25 -4.68 10.38
N SER A 50 7.87 -5.86 10.47
CA SER A 50 9.10 -6.08 11.25
C SER A 50 10.38 -5.71 10.50
N ASN A 51 10.37 -5.76 9.17
CA ASN A 51 11.59 -5.76 8.36
C ASN A 51 11.87 -4.39 7.68
N GLY A 52 11.09 -3.36 7.98
CA GLY A 52 11.24 -2.02 7.38
C GLY A 52 10.98 -1.96 5.88
N THR A 53 10.45 -3.03 5.29
CA THR A 53 10.10 -3.13 3.87
C THR A 53 8.70 -2.58 3.63
N GLN A 54 8.48 -1.93 2.48
CA GLN A 54 7.16 -1.43 2.08
C GLN A 54 6.27 -2.49 1.41
N ASP A 55 6.71 -3.74 1.30
CA ASP A 55 6.07 -4.75 0.45
C ASP A 55 4.63 -5.07 0.84
N HIS A 56 4.28 -4.89 2.12
CA HIS A 56 2.89 -5.04 2.61
C HIS A 56 1.98 -3.87 2.25
N ILE A 57 2.53 -2.76 1.74
CA ILE A 57 1.80 -1.59 1.23
C ILE A 57 1.87 -1.56 -0.30
N LEU A 58 3.10 -1.57 -0.84
CA LEU A 58 3.39 -1.59 -2.27
C LEU A 58 4.65 -2.44 -2.50
N PRO A 59 4.50 -3.65 -3.08
CA PRO A 59 5.63 -4.52 -3.41
C PRO A 59 6.70 -3.82 -4.24
N LYS A 60 7.97 -3.99 -3.85
CA LYS A 60 9.12 -3.47 -4.61
C LYS A 60 9.25 -4.05 -6.02
N SER A 61 8.65 -5.21 -6.28
CA SER A 61 8.54 -5.79 -7.61
C SER A 61 7.70 -4.91 -8.56
N ILE A 62 6.73 -4.18 -8.03
CA ILE A 62 5.86 -3.26 -8.77
C ILE A 62 6.48 -1.86 -8.80
N CYS A 63 6.90 -1.36 -7.63
CA CYS A 63 7.46 -0.02 -7.50
C CYS A 63 8.69 0.04 -6.59
N GLN A 64 9.82 0.47 -7.13
CA GLN A 64 11.09 0.45 -6.39
C GLN A 64 11.12 1.47 -5.24
N ARG A 65 10.62 2.69 -5.48
CA ARG A 65 10.63 3.79 -4.49
C ARG A 65 9.25 4.42 -4.37
N LEU A 66 8.78 4.56 -3.14
CA LEU A 66 7.56 5.27 -2.81
C LEU A 66 7.91 6.53 -2.00
N PHE A 67 7.32 7.65 -2.38
CA PHE A 67 7.51 8.94 -1.74
C PHE A 67 6.17 9.48 -1.26
N ASN A 68 6.05 9.76 0.03
CA ASN A 68 4.88 10.41 0.61
C ASN A 68 5.18 11.88 0.83
N ILE A 69 4.60 12.75 0.00
CA ILE A 69 4.74 14.20 0.06
C ILE A 69 3.43 14.77 0.59
N PHE A 70 3.52 15.47 1.71
CA PHE A 70 2.35 16.01 2.39
C PHE A 70 2.64 17.39 2.98
N HIS A 71 1.59 18.16 3.19
CA HIS A 71 1.67 19.44 3.88
C HIS A 71 1.24 19.27 5.35
N PRO A 72 1.91 19.88 6.34
CA PRO A 72 1.57 19.71 7.76
C PRO A 72 0.13 20.14 8.12
N THR A 73 -0.47 21.03 7.33
CA THR A 73 -1.84 21.51 7.54
C THR A 73 -2.89 20.75 6.72
N ASP A 74 -2.48 19.75 5.94
CA ASP A 74 -3.41 18.92 5.18
C ASP A 74 -4.07 17.89 6.13
N PRO A 75 -5.39 17.94 6.32
CA PRO A 75 -6.08 17.08 7.30
C PRO A 75 -6.16 15.61 6.85
N VAL A 76 -5.86 15.29 5.59
CA VAL A 76 -5.98 13.93 5.04
C VAL A 76 -4.65 13.33 4.62
N ALA A 77 -3.60 14.13 4.40
CA ALA A 77 -2.29 13.65 3.98
C ALA A 77 -1.40 13.23 5.15
N TYR A 78 -1.73 12.08 5.76
CA TYR A 78 -0.94 11.53 6.87
C TYR A 78 0.34 10.84 6.40
N ARG A 79 1.25 10.64 7.35
CA ARG A 79 2.52 9.94 7.14
C ARG A 79 2.32 8.46 6.88
N LEU A 80 2.92 7.95 5.81
CA LEU A 80 2.91 6.53 5.46
C LEU A 80 4.03 5.74 6.16
N GLU A 81 5.16 6.39 6.42
CA GLU A 81 6.38 5.78 6.96
C GLU A 81 6.13 5.05 8.28
N PRO A 82 5.36 5.58 9.26
CA PRO A 82 4.99 4.84 10.45
C PRO A 82 4.29 3.50 10.20
N LEU A 83 3.56 3.36 9.09
CA LEU A 83 2.90 2.12 8.68
C LEU A 83 3.86 1.13 8.02
N ILE A 84 5.05 1.57 7.61
CA ILE A 84 6.12 0.68 7.13
C ILE A 84 6.85 0.10 8.34
N LEU A 85 7.31 0.97 9.23
CA LEU A 85 8.03 0.60 10.45
C LEU A 85 7.69 1.58 11.57
N LYS A 86 7.30 1.04 12.74
CA LYS A 86 6.83 1.84 13.87
C LYS A 86 7.85 2.88 14.34
N HIS A 87 9.15 2.59 14.21
CA HIS A 87 10.22 3.50 14.61
C HIS A 87 10.18 4.85 13.85
N TYR A 88 9.64 4.87 12.62
CA TYR A 88 9.55 6.09 11.82
C TYR A 88 8.60 7.15 12.38
N SER A 89 7.73 6.81 13.34
CA SER A 89 6.97 7.81 14.10
C SER A 89 7.85 8.80 14.85
N ASN A 90 9.06 8.38 15.25
CA ASN A 90 10.00 9.21 16.01
C ASN A 90 10.96 9.99 15.11
N ILE A 91 10.90 9.79 13.80
CA ILE A 91 11.73 10.50 12.82
C ILE A 91 10.88 11.60 12.19
N ALA A 92 11.40 12.82 12.12
CA ALA A 92 10.74 13.93 11.45
C ALA A 92 10.70 13.72 9.92
N PRO A 93 9.65 14.17 9.22
CA PRO A 93 9.64 14.16 7.76
C PRO A 93 10.75 15.06 7.19
N VAL A 94 11.23 14.74 6.00
CA VAL A 94 12.24 15.54 5.30
C VAL A 94 11.60 16.79 4.72
N GLN A 95 12.17 17.95 4.99
CA GLN A 95 11.75 19.21 4.39
C GLN A 95 12.32 19.34 2.96
N ILE A 96 11.45 19.55 1.98
CA ILE A 96 11.83 19.60 0.54
C ILE A 96 12.21 21.03 0.11
N HIS A 97 11.61 22.05 0.70
CA HIS A 97 11.90 23.45 0.39
C HIS A 97 11.71 24.33 1.63
N TRP A 98 12.35 25.50 1.65
CA TRP A 98 12.25 26.53 2.70
C TRP A 98 11.14 27.53 2.41
#